data_AF-A0A4Q5A1K2-F1
#
_entry.id   AF-A0A4Q5A1K2-F1
#
_cell.length_a   1.000
_cell.length_b   1.000
_cell.length_c   1.000
_cell.angle_alpha   90.00
_cell.angle_beta   90.00
_cell.angle_gamma   90.00
#
_symmetry.space_group_name_H-M   'P 1'
#
loop_
_entity.id
_entity.type
_entity.pdbx_description
1 polymer ?
#
loop_
_entity_poly.entity_id
_entity_poly.type
_entity_poly.pdbx_seq_one_letter_code
_entity_poly.pdbx_strand_id
1 'polypeptide(L)'
;MRVYPGMYMRPEYWNGLTPTERVCHLVRSLAHKHPEWVFAGECAACVHGLEVPWVAMRHMVYVIGPCAASASDCDQLQRIHAYGIQPHCVEGIKVTGLARTVIDCACVMDPCGAVAVLDSAIRRGLTKQELYAECNRQHTDCAAVFHLLPHADQRSENGGDTPEVQLYRGSA
;
A
#
# COMPACT_ATOMS: atom_id res chain seq x y z
N MET A 1 -22.54 -11.15 0.85
CA MET A 1 -22.37 -9.76 1.32
C MET A 1 -21.88 -8.87 0.17
N ARG A 2 -22.20 -7.58 0.19
CA ARG A 2 -21.66 -6.60 -0.77
C ARG A 2 -20.28 -6.15 -0.30
N VAL A 3 -19.29 -6.17 -1.18
CA VAL A 3 -17.89 -5.77 -0.88
C VAL A 3 -17.48 -4.48 -1.61
N TYR A 4 -18.16 -4.18 -2.71
CA TYR A 4 -18.04 -2.95 -3.50
C TYR A 4 -19.34 -2.75 -4.30
N PRO A 5 -19.70 -1.54 -4.78
CA PRO A 5 -20.87 -1.37 -5.64
C PRO A 5 -20.91 -2.33 -6.84
N GLY A 6 -22.00 -3.12 -6.91
CA GLY A 6 -22.17 -4.14 -7.94
C GLY A 6 -21.30 -5.39 -7.78
N MET A 7 -20.57 -5.54 -6.68
CA MET A 7 -19.72 -6.72 -6.40
C MET A 7 -20.11 -7.39 -5.07
N TYR A 8 -20.28 -8.69 -5.13
CA TYR A 8 -20.77 -9.51 -4.03
C TYR A 8 -19.86 -10.72 -3.83
N MET A 9 -19.66 -11.09 -2.56
CA MET A 9 -18.88 -12.26 -2.16
C MET A 9 -19.69 -13.09 -1.16
N ARG A 10 -19.45 -14.41 -1.11
CA ARG A 10 -19.98 -15.27 -0.04
C ARG A 10 -19.38 -14.83 1.31
N PRO A 11 -20.18 -14.57 2.36
CA PRO A 11 -19.67 -14.08 3.64
C PRO A 11 -18.60 -14.98 4.25
N GLU A 12 -18.80 -16.30 4.20
CA GLU A 12 -17.89 -17.28 4.80
C GLU A 12 -16.53 -17.26 4.11
N TYR A 13 -16.54 -17.20 2.77
CA TYR A 13 -15.33 -17.05 1.98
C TYR A 13 -14.62 -15.73 2.29
N TRP A 14 -15.34 -14.62 2.25
CA TRP A 14 -14.78 -13.29 2.52
C TRP A 14 -14.15 -13.18 3.92
N ASN A 15 -14.82 -13.74 4.92
CA ASN A 15 -14.35 -13.72 6.30
C ASN A 15 -13.10 -14.58 6.50
N GLY A 16 -12.92 -15.63 5.69
CA GLY A 16 -11.71 -16.46 5.70
C GLY A 16 -10.49 -15.83 5.00
N LEU A 17 -10.69 -14.78 4.21
CA LEU A 17 -9.59 -14.06 3.54
C LEU A 17 -8.87 -13.11 4.49
N THR A 18 -7.55 -13.06 4.34
CA THR A 18 -6.73 -11.98 4.90
C THR A 18 -7.11 -10.63 4.29
N PRO A 19 -6.87 -9.53 5.02
CA PRO A 19 -6.78 -8.16 4.49
C PRO A 19 -6.31 -8.02 3.04
N THR A 20 -5.09 -8.46 2.76
CA THR A 20 -4.45 -8.33 1.45
C THR A 20 -5.19 -9.14 0.39
N GLU A 21 -5.62 -10.36 0.72
CA GLU A 21 -6.38 -11.20 -0.22
C GLU A 21 -7.73 -10.56 -0.58
N ARG A 22 -8.42 -9.91 0.38
CA ARG A 22 -9.66 -9.17 0.13
C ARG A 22 -9.45 -8.05 -0.89
N VAL A 23 -8.39 -7.26 -0.71
CA VAL A 23 -8.02 -6.19 -1.65
C VAL A 23 -7.66 -6.79 -3.02
N CYS A 24 -6.84 -7.83 -3.06
CA CYS A 24 -6.47 -8.50 -4.32
C CYS A 24 -7.68 -9.08 -5.06
N HIS A 25 -8.65 -9.67 -4.36
CA HIS A 25 -9.90 -10.15 -4.97
C HIS A 25 -10.72 -9.01 -5.57
N LEU A 26 -10.85 -7.90 -4.84
CA LEU A 26 -11.55 -6.71 -5.32
C LEU A 26 -10.86 -6.11 -6.56
N VAL A 27 -9.54 -5.89 -6.47
CA VAL A 27 -8.73 -5.32 -7.55
C VAL A 27 -8.75 -6.20 -8.79
N ARG A 28 -8.62 -7.53 -8.66
CA ARG A 28 -8.71 -8.45 -9.80
C ARG A 28 -10.07 -8.36 -10.51
N SER A 29 -11.15 -8.26 -9.74
CA SER A 29 -12.51 -8.14 -10.28
C SER A 29 -12.70 -6.79 -11.01
N LEU A 30 -12.19 -5.70 -10.43
CA LEU A 30 -12.24 -4.38 -11.04
C LEU A 30 -11.35 -4.27 -12.27
N ALA A 31 -10.16 -4.89 -12.26
CA ALA A 31 -9.26 -4.94 -13.41
C ALA A 31 -9.89 -5.65 -14.61
N HIS A 32 -10.70 -6.68 -14.37
CA HIS A 32 -11.46 -7.33 -15.45
C HIS A 32 -12.54 -6.43 -16.03
N LYS A 33 -13.25 -5.67 -15.17
CA LYS A 33 -14.30 -4.75 -15.59
C LYS A 33 -13.76 -3.47 -16.24
N HIS A 34 -12.58 -3.04 -15.83
CA HIS A 34 -11.90 -1.81 -16.24
C HIS A 34 -10.44 -2.10 -16.63
N PRO A 35 -10.20 -2.75 -17.79
CA PRO A 35 -8.84 -3.14 -18.22
C PRO A 35 -7.90 -1.95 -18.45
N GLU A 36 -8.45 -0.73 -18.57
CA GLU A 36 -7.72 0.52 -18.71
C GLU A 36 -7.23 1.10 -17.38
N TRP A 37 -7.81 0.70 -16.25
CA TRP A 37 -7.43 1.23 -14.95
C TRP A 37 -6.03 0.80 -14.55
N VAL A 38 -5.30 1.74 -13.96
CA VAL A 38 -3.99 1.51 -13.35
C VAL A 38 -4.16 1.68 -11.86
N PHE A 39 -4.09 0.60 -11.08
CA PHE A 39 -4.27 0.66 -9.64
C PHE A 39 -3.04 1.28 -8.96
N ALA A 40 -3.25 2.00 -7.85
CA ALA A 40 -2.23 2.75 -7.15
C ALA A 40 -2.32 2.53 -5.62
N GLY A 41 -1.43 3.18 -4.85
CA GLY A 41 -1.46 3.15 -3.38
C GLY A 41 -1.57 1.74 -2.79
N GLU A 42 -2.44 1.56 -1.78
CA GLU A 42 -2.60 0.28 -1.09
C GLU A 42 -3.08 -0.87 -2.01
N CYS A 43 -3.85 -0.57 -3.06
CA CYS A 43 -4.27 -1.57 -4.04
C CYS A 43 -3.06 -2.10 -4.81
N ALA A 44 -2.21 -1.20 -5.31
CA ALA A 44 -0.98 -1.58 -5.99
C ALA A 44 -0.03 -2.30 -5.03
N ALA A 45 0.09 -1.86 -3.77
CA ALA A 45 0.94 -2.48 -2.77
C ALA A 45 0.53 -3.95 -2.53
N CYS A 46 -0.76 -4.21 -2.37
CA CYS A 46 -1.29 -5.56 -2.22
C CYS A 46 -1.01 -6.43 -3.46
N VAL A 47 -1.23 -5.90 -4.67
CA VAL A 47 -0.98 -6.62 -5.93
C VAL A 47 0.50 -6.89 -6.15
N HIS A 48 1.38 -5.96 -5.78
CA HIS A 48 2.82 -6.17 -5.76
C HIS A 48 3.22 -7.24 -4.75
N GLY A 49 2.38 -7.58 -3.77
CA GLY A 49 2.71 -8.50 -2.70
C GLY A 49 3.53 -7.87 -1.58
N LEU A 50 3.36 -6.56 -1.35
CA LEU A 50 3.96 -5.87 -0.21
C LEU A 50 3.19 -6.17 1.08
N GLU A 51 3.92 -6.14 2.19
CA GLU A 51 3.33 -6.19 3.52
C GLU A 51 2.69 -4.83 3.83
N VAL A 52 1.37 -4.83 4.00
CA VAL A 52 0.60 -3.64 4.35
C VAL A 52 -0.19 -3.95 5.63
N PRO A 53 0.11 -3.32 6.76
CA PRO A 53 -0.66 -3.52 7.99
C PRO A 53 -2.12 -3.16 7.78
N TRP A 54 -3.04 -4.04 8.22
CA TRP A 54 -4.48 -3.82 8.04
C TRP A 54 -4.97 -2.49 8.61
N VAL A 55 -4.47 -2.13 9.80
CA VAL A 55 -4.83 -0.88 10.49
C VAL A 55 -4.39 0.38 9.75
N ALA A 56 -3.42 0.25 8.83
CA ALA A 56 -2.92 1.35 8.01
C ALA A 56 -3.68 1.48 6.67
N MET A 57 -4.48 0.47 6.29
CA MET A 57 -5.28 0.53 5.08
C MET A 57 -6.51 1.43 5.26
N ARG A 58 -6.84 2.20 4.22
CA ARG A 58 -8.07 2.99 4.16
C ARG A 58 -9.25 2.20 3.59
N HIS A 59 -8.99 1.02 3.04
CA HIS A 59 -9.97 0.13 2.42
C HIS A 59 -10.71 0.80 1.24
N MET A 60 -9.99 1.62 0.48
CA MET A 60 -10.48 2.26 -0.72
C MET A 60 -9.82 1.66 -1.96
N VAL A 61 -10.48 1.81 -3.11
CA VAL A 61 -9.88 1.50 -4.41
C VAL A 61 -9.14 2.73 -4.91
N TYR A 62 -7.85 2.61 -5.16
CA TYR A 62 -7.03 3.68 -5.69
C TYR A 62 -6.64 3.39 -7.14
N VAL A 63 -6.91 4.34 -8.04
CA VAL A 63 -6.51 4.25 -9.45
C VAL A 63 -5.91 5.55 -9.96
N ILE A 64 -5.02 5.47 -10.96
CA ILE A 64 -4.55 6.64 -11.68
C ILE A 64 -5.63 7.13 -12.65
N GLY A 65 -5.87 8.43 -12.67
CA GLY A 65 -6.80 9.05 -13.61
C GLY A 65 -6.99 10.55 -13.34
N PRO A 66 -7.75 11.25 -14.19
CA PRO A 66 -8.11 12.64 -13.93
C PRO A 66 -8.83 12.77 -12.58
N CYS A 67 -8.55 13.83 -11.81
CA CYS A 67 -9.20 14.10 -10.52
C CYS A 67 -10.71 14.34 -10.64
N ALA A 68 -11.22 14.66 -11.84
CA ALA A 68 -12.65 14.81 -12.06
C ALA A 68 -13.33 13.45 -11.84
N ALA A 69 -14.26 13.41 -10.88
CA ALA A 69 -15.08 12.23 -10.67
C ALA A 69 -15.83 11.89 -11.96
N SER A 70 -15.73 10.64 -12.39
CA SER A 70 -16.59 10.11 -13.45
C SER A 70 -18.00 9.90 -12.88
N ALA A 71 -19.02 10.00 -13.73
CA ALA A 71 -20.40 9.67 -13.35
C ALA A 71 -20.57 8.22 -12.83
N SER A 72 -19.61 7.34 -13.13
CA SER A 72 -19.56 5.96 -12.67
C SER A 72 -18.77 5.74 -11.37
N ASP A 73 -18.12 6.77 -10.85
CA ASP A 73 -17.32 6.65 -9.62
C ASP A 73 -18.25 6.48 -8.42
N CYS A 74 -17.79 5.74 -7.42
CA CYS A 74 -18.50 5.55 -6.17
C CYS A 74 -17.66 6.04 -5.00
N ASP A 75 -18.27 6.20 -3.83
CA ASP A 75 -17.60 6.71 -2.62
C ASP A 75 -16.40 5.87 -2.15
N GLN A 76 -16.27 4.61 -2.62
CA GLN A 76 -15.14 3.73 -2.32
C GLN A 76 -14.00 3.80 -3.35
N LEU A 77 -14.08 4.68 -4.35
CA LEU A 77 -13.07 4.88 -5.39
C LEU A 77 -12.38 6.24 -5.22
N GLN A 78 -11.06 6.23 -5.19
CA GLN A 78 -10.24 7.44 -5.20
C GLN A 78 -9.33 7.45 -6.43
N ARG A 79 -9.40 8.55 -7.21
CA ARG A 79 -8.52 8.78 -8.35
C ARG A 79 -7.31 9.60 -7.89
N ILE A 80 -6.12 9.09 -8.15
CA ILE A 80 -4.86 9.79 -7.94
C ILE A 80 -4.41 10.36 -9.28
N HIS A 81 -4.22 11.67 -9.31
CA HIS A 81 -3.74 12.32 -10.51
C HIS A 81 -2.23 12.17 -10.66
N ALA A 82 -1.81 11.66 -11.81
CA ALA A 82 -0.41 11.50 -12.16
C ALA A 82 -0.26 11.55 -13.68
N TYR A 83 0.84 12.12 -14.15
CA TYR A 83 1.18 12.20 -15.57
C TYR A 83 2.34 11.27 -15.90
N GLY A 84 2.39 10.77 -17.14
CA GLY A 84 3.52 9.99 -17.64
C GLY A 84 3.75 8.66 -16.91
N ILE A 85 2.73 8.12 -16.23
CA ILE A 85 2.83 6.81 -15.58
C ILE A 85 2.92 5.74 -16.66
N GLN A 86 4.02 4.99 -16.61
CA GLN A 86 4.13 3.69 -17.28
C GLN A 86 3.62 2.62 -16.32
N PRO A 87 2.47 1.98 -16.61
CA PRO A 87 1.93 0.95 -15.73
C PRO A 87 2.85 -0.26 -15.67
N HIS A 88 3.01 -0.82 -14.49
CA HIS A 88 3.59 -2.14 -14.30
C HIS A 88 2.48 -3.19 -14.31
N CYS A 89 2.71 -4.34 -14.93
CA CYS A 89 1.70 -5.40 -15.01
C CYS A 89 2.10 -6.58 -14.12
N VAL A 90 1.23 -6.92 -13.17
CA VAL A 90 1.38 -8.10 -12.30
C VAL A 90 0.18 -9.01 -12.53
N GLU A 91 0.41 -10.23 -13.03
CA GLU A 91 -0.66 -11.20 -13.31
C GLU A 91 -1.83 -10.60 -14.15
N GLY A 92 -1.50 -9.76 -15.13
CA GLY A 92 -2.47 -9.08 -16.00
C GLY A 92 -3.18 -7.86 -15.39
N ILE A 93 -2.85 -7.49 -14.15
CA ILE A 93 -3.37 -6.30 -13.47
C ILE A 93 -2.38 -5.14 -13.65
N LYS A 94 -2.86 -4.01 -14.19
CA LYS A 94 -2.05 -2.79 -14.31
C LYS A 94 -1.99 -2.07 -12.97
N VAL A 95 -0.79 -1.83 -12.47
CA VAL A 95 -0.51 -1.11 -11.22
C VAL A 95 0.53 -0.02 -11.45
N THR A 96 0.67 0.91 -10.50
CA THR A 96 1.84 1.80 -10.48
C THR A 96 3.13 0.99 -10.27
N GLY A 97 4.26 1.50 -10.75
CA GLY A 97 5.56 0.89 -10.48
C GLY A 97 5.89 0.89 -8.98
N LEU A 98 6.76 -0.04 -8.55
CA LEU A 98 7.02 -0.29 -7.14
C LEU A 98 7.41 0.97 -6.35
N ALA A 99 8.35 1.78 -6.86
CA ALA A 99 8.75 3.03 -6.22
C ALA A 99 7.58 4.00 -6.03
N ARG A 100 6.74 4.16 -7.08
CA ARG A 100 5.56 5.01 -7.03
C ARG A 100 4.54 4.49 -6.02
N THR A 101 4.29 3.19 -6.01
CA THR A 101 3.40 2.54 -5.03
C THR A 101 3.82 2.85 -3.60
N VAL A 102 5.11 2.71 -3.28
CA VAL A 102 5.65 2.98 -1.95
C VAL A 102 5.49 4.45 -1.56
N ILE A 103 5.77 5.37 -2.49
CA ILE A 103 5.56 6.80 -2.28
C ILE A 103 4.09 7.10 -1.99
N ASP A 104 3.16 6.59 -2.81
CA ASP A 104 1.72 6.79 -2.61
C ASP A 104 1.27 6.29 -1.22
N CYS A 105 1.73 5.11 -0.80
CA CYS A 105 1.43 4.57 0.53
C CYS A 105 1.99 5.43 1.65
N ALA A 106 3.26 5.82 1.57
CA ALA A 106 3.93 6.61 2.60
C ALA A 106 3.35 8.02 2.77
N CYS A 107 2.77 8.60 1.72
CA CYS A 107 2.09 9.90 1.79
C CYS A 107 0.71 9.84 2.48
N VAL A 108 0.12 8.66 2.62
CA VAL A 108 -1.30 8.48 3.01
C VAL A 108 -1.46 7.72 4.32
N MET A 109 -0.55 6.79 4.61
CA MET A 109 -0.55 5.96 5.82
C MET A 109 0.03 6.69 7.01
N ASP A 110 -0.27 6.21 8.21
CA ASP A 110 0.47 6.58 9.41
C ASP A 110 1.93 6.09 9.33
N PRO A 111 2.85 6.65 10.13
CA PRO A 111 4.27 6.29 10.08
C PRO A 111 4.56 4.78 10.21
N CYS A 112 3.83 4.05 11.07
CA CYS A 112 4.06 2.62 11.26
C CYS A 112 3.68 1.82 10.01
N GLY A 113 2.52 2.14 9.42
CA GLY A 113 2.08 1.56 8.14
C GLY A 113 3.06 1.84 7.01
N ALA A 114 3.48 3.09 6.87
CA ALA A 114 4.42 3.52 5.84
C ALA A 114 5.78 2.82 5.95
N VAL A 115 6.32 2.66 7.17
CA VAL A 115 7.57 1.93 7.40
C VAL A 115 7.45 0.46 6.99
N ALA A 116 6.34 -0.22 7.32
CA ALA A 116 6.15 -1.62 6.94
C ALA A 116 6.14 -1.83 5.41
N VAL A 117 5.45 -0.95 4.68
CA VAL A 117 5.43 -0.97 3.21
C VAL A 117 6.83 -0.73 2.63
N LEU A 118 7.53 0.25 3.17
CA LEU A 118 8.87 0.64 2.72
C LEU A 118 9.90 -0.47 2.97
N ASP A 119 9.89 -1.06 4.17
CA ASP A 119 10.74 -2.18 4.58
C ASP A 119 10.50 -3.42 3.70
N SER A 120 9.23 -3.78 3.47
CA SER A 120 8.85 -4.87 2.56
C SER A 120 9.33 -4.63 1.12
N ALA A 121 9.26 -3.39 0.63
CA ALA A 121 9.73 -3.04 -0.71
C ALA A 121 11.26 -3.09 -0.82
N ILE A 122 11.99 -2.62 0.20
CA ILE A 122 13.46 -2.67 0.25
C ILE A 122 13.94 -4.12 0.29
N ARG A 123 13.32 -5.00 1.08
CA ARG A 123 13.61 -6.45 1.07
C ARG A 123 13.46 -7.09 -0.30
N ARG A 124 12.65 -6.49 -1.18
CA ARG A 124 12.41 -6.95 -2.55
C ARG A 124 13.28 -6.26 -3.59
N GLY A 125 14.27 -5.49 -3.14
CA GLY A 125 15.29 -4.88 -3.99
C GLY A 125 15.00 -3.44 -4.40
N LEU A 126 13.96 -2.78 -3.87
CA LEU A 126 13.73 -1.36 -4.13
C LEU A 126 14.87 -0.54 -3.52
N THR A 127 15.53 0.26 -4.35
CA THR A 127 16.66 1.09 -3.93
C THR A 127 16.25 2.51 -3.56
N LYS A 128 17.05 3.16 -2.70
CA LYS A 128 16.91 4.59 -2.40
C LYS A 128 17.01 5.44 -3.69
N GLN A 129 17.87 5.05 -4.63
CA GLN A 129 18.05 5.76 -5.89
C GLN A 129 16.78 5.73 -6.76
N GLU A 130 16.09 4.59 -6.81
CA GLU A 130 14.81 4.47 -7.53
C GLU A 130 13.72 5.32 -6.89
N LEU A 131 13.66 5.37 -5.55
CA LEU A 131 12.75 6.27 -4.83
C LEU A 131 13.04 7.74 -5.15
N TYR A 132 14.30 8.18 -5.11
CA TYR A 132 14.68 9.55 -5.50
C TYR A 132 14.31 9.86 -6.95
N ALA A 133 14.60 8.94 -7.87
CA ALA A 133 14.28 9.12 -9.29
C ALA A 133 12.76 9.24 -9.51
N GLU A 134 11.95 8.45 -8.80
CA GLU A 134 10.49 8.54 -8.86
C GLU A 134 9.97 9.85 -8.27
N CYS A 135 10.44 10.26 -7.09
CA CYS A 135 10.05 11.53 -6.48
C CYS A 135 10.31 12.73 -7.39
N ASN A 136 11.50 12.77 -8.02
CA ASN A 136 11.86 13.78 -8.99
C ASN A 136 10.95 13.76 -10.22
N ARG A 137 10.62 12.57 -10.74
CA ARG A 137 9.75 12.42 -11.91
C ARG A 137 8.33 12.88 -11.65
N GLN A 138 7.81 12.65 -10.45
CA GLN A 138 6.44 12.98 -10.07
C GLN A 138 6.30 14.41 -9.52
N HIS A 139 7.40 15.14 -9.34
CA HIS A 139 7.43 16.43 -8.65
C HIS A 139 6.68 16.39 -7.30
N THR A 140 6.79 15.27 -6.60
CA THR A 140 6.08 15.00 -5.35
C THR A 140 7.02 15.26 -4.18
N ASP A 141 6.48 15.91 -3.13
CA ASP A 141 7.21 16.02 -1.87
C ASP A 141 7.27 14.65 -1.18
N CYS A 142 8.47 14.08 -1.20
CA CYS A 142 8.76 12.79 -0.59
C CYS A 142 9.47 12.92 0.76
N ALA A 143 9.43 14.10 1.41
CA ALA A 143 10.07 14.31 2.71
C ALA A 143 9.65 13.24 3.71
N ALA A 144 8.36 12.83 3.72
CA ALA A 144 7.87 11.74 4.55
C ALA A 144 8.59 10.41 4.26
N VAL A 145 8.73 10.02 2.99
CA VAL A 145 9.43 8.78 2.59
C VAL A 145 10.88 8.81 3.07
N PHE A 146 11.59 9.92 2.86
CA PHE A 146 13.00 10.04 3.24
C PHE A 146 13.20 10.17 4.75
N HIS A 147 12.25 10.74 5.46
CA HIS A 147 12.24 10.77 6.93
C HIS A 147 12.05 9.36 7.52
N LEU A 148 11.26 8.50 6.85
CA LEU A 148 10.96 7.15 7.32
C LEU A 148 11.99 6.10 6.86
N LEU A 149 12.74 6.37 5.80
CA LEU A 149 13.76 5.46 5.25
C LEU A 149 14.77 4.91 6.27
N PRO A 150 15.29 5.69 7.24
CA PRO A 150 16.17 5.17 8.29
C PRO A 150 15.52 4.14 9.22
N HIS A 151 14.18 4.05 9.26
CA HIS A 151 13.43 3.12 10.10
C HIS A 151 13.04 1.84 9.37
N ALA A 152 13.05 1.85 8.04
CA ALA A 152 12.71 0.70 7.19
C ALA A 152 13.80 -0.38 7.12
N ASP A 153 14.80 -0.33 8.02
CA ASP A 153 15.92 -1.28 8.09
C ASP A 153 16.45 -1.47 9.53
N GLN A 154 15.65 -1.17 10.57
CA GLN A 154 16.16 -1.23 11.96
C GLN A 154 16.07 -2.62 12.61
N ARG A 155 15.79 -3.70 11.84
CA ARG A 155 15.63 -5.07 12.36
C ARG A 155 16.07 -6.21 11.41
N SER A 156 17.27 -6.13 10.84
CA SER A 156 18.12 -7.32 10.91
C SER A 156 18.73 -7.53 12.31
N GLU A 157 18.61 -6.57 13.25
CA GLU A 157 19.32 -6.65 14.56
C GLU A 157 18.58 -6.16 15.83
N ASN A 158 17.23 -6.18 15.94
CA ASN A 158 16.60 -5.97 17.27
C ASN A 158 15.52 -6.99 17.62
N GLY A 159 15.57 -8.20 17.04
CA GLY A 159 14.78 -9.32 17.50
C GLY A 159 15.38 -9.92 18.78
N GLY A 160 15.15 -9.30 19.93
CA GLY A 160 15.56 -9.85 21.23
C GLY A 160 16.19 -8.81 22.15
N ASP A 161 15.35 -7.98 22.76
CA ASP A 161 15.52 -7.68 24.19
C ASP A 161 14.21 -7.10 24.72
N THR A 162 13.43 -7.97 25.36
CA THR A 162 12.48 -7.55 26.39
C THR A 162 13.29 -7.11 27.59
N PRO A 163 13.22 -5.85 28.05
CA PRO A 163 13.64 -5.55 29.40
C PRO A 163 12.61 -6.19 30.34
N GLU A 164 13.03 -7.28 30.99
CA GLU A 164 12.35 -7.82 32.17
C GLU A 164 12.07 -6.68 33.15
N VAL A 165 10.80 -6.53 33.52
CA VAL A 165 10.37 -5.67 34.61
C VAL A 165 10.91 -6.27 35.92
N GLN A 166 12.08 -5.84 36.36
CA GLN A 166 12.50 -6.05 37.75
C GLN A 166 11.64 -5.17 38.65
N LEU A 167 10.58 -5.80 39.17
CA LEU A 167 9.83 -5.36 40.32
C LEU A 167 10.81 -5.15 41.50
N TYR A 168 11.02 -3.89 41.88
CA TYR A 168 11.57 -3.53 43.18
C TYR A 168 10.63 -4.06 44.27
N ARG A 169 10.93 -5.24 44.82
CA ARG A 169 10.51 -5.60 46.18
C ARG A 169 11.53 -5.02 47.14
N GLY A 170 11.07 -4.04 47.90
CA GLY A 170 11.83 -3.41 48.98
C GLY A 170 12.28 -4.41 50.05
N SER A 171 13.42 -4.10 50.64
CA SER A 171 13.88 -4.64 51.92
C SER A 171 14.15 -3.47 52.85
N ALA A 172 13.27 -3.28 53.83
CA ALA A 172 13.53 -2.73 55.16
C ALA A 172 12.27 -2.93 56.01
#